data_AF-A0A645G0G9-F1
#
_entry.id   AF-A0A645G0G9-F1
#
_cell.length_a   1.000
_cell.length_b   1.000
_cell.length_c   1.000
_cell.angle_alpha   90.00
_cell.angle_beta   90.00
_cell.angle_gamma   90.00
#
_symmetry.space_group_name_H-M   'P 1'
#
loop_
_entity.id
_entity.type
_entity.pdbx_description
1 polymer ?
#
loop_
_entity_poly.entity_id
_entity_poly.type
_entity_poly.pdbx_seq_one_letter_code
_entity_poly.pdbx_strand_id
1 'polypeptide(L)'
;MLYGDYFKGVIFIDHHAHPAMEHLAEEFHGAAAMGVHSLTTLPFILALSGVVVSWFFYMKRPDIPAAIQRRFSAINTLFENKYYFDKFNEVVFAGGARLLGKALWKGGDVAVIDGLIVNGSAKLVGWIATVTRLFQTGYVYHYAFTMIIGVFVLMTLWINRA
;
A
#
# COMPACT_ATOMS: atom_id res chain seq x y z
N MET A 1 -41.67 -6.79 13.25
CA MET A 1 -41.31 -8.09 12.61
C MET A 1 -41.53 -9.24 13.58
N LEU A 2 -41.01 -9.18 14.81
CA LEU A 2 -41.19 -10.24 15.80
C LEU A 2 -42.62 -10.32 16.40
N TYR A 3 -43.23 -9.17 16.71
CA TYR A 3 -44.56 -9.06 17.35
C TYR A 3 -45.70 -8.74 16.37
N GLY A 4 -45.62 -9.23 15.13
CA GLY A 4 -46.67 -9.06 14.11
C GLY A 4 -47.03 -10.39 13.46
N ASP A 5 -48.01 -10.39 12.56
CA ASP A 5 -48.49 -11.64 11.94
C ASP A 5 -47.46 -12.33 11.01
N TYR A 6 -46.36 -11.63 10.68
CA TYR A 6 -45.36 -12.09 9.72
C TYR A 6 -44.65 -13.40 10.11
N PHE A 7 -44.39 -13.64 11.41
CA PHE A 7 -43.76 -14.88 11.90
C PHE A 7 -44.70 -15.76 12.74
N LYS A 8 -46.00 -15.46 12.70
CA LYS A 8 -47.00 -16.17 13.51
C LYS A 8 -47.06 -17.63 13.11
N GLY A 9 -46.76 -18.53 14.06
CA GLY A 9 -46.76 -19.98 13.86
C GLY A 9 -45.47 -20.57 13.26
N VAL A 10 -44.48 -19.74 12.92
CA VAL A 10 -43.16 -20.21 12.44
C VAL A 10 -42.12 -20.21 13.58
N ILE A 11 -42.19 -19.19 14.45
CA ILE A 11 -41.30 -19.07 15.61
C ILE A 11 -42.14 -19.29 16.88
N PHE A 12 -41.76 -20.31 17.66
CA PHE A 12 -42.33 -20.57 18.98
C PHE A 12 -41.39 -20.01 20.06
N ILE A 13 -41.89 -19.12 20.90
CA ILE A 13 -41.14 -18.53 22.01
C ILE A 13 -41.69 -19.14 23.30
N ASP A 14 -40.84 -19.85 24.04
CA ASP A 14 -41.18 -20.34 25.37
C ASP A 14 -41.12 -19.19 26.39
N HIS A 15 -42.30 -18.74 26.81
CA HIS A 15 -42.47 -17.62 27.75
C HIS A 15 -41.92 -17.93 29.15
N HIS A 16 -41.78 -19.20 29.52
CA HIS A 16 -41.27 -19.61 30.83
C HIS A 16 -39.73 -19.62 30.86
N ALA A 17 -39.08 -19.93 29.74
CA ALA A 17 -37.63 -19.86 29.60
C ALA A 17 -37.12 -18.43 29.29
N HIS A 18 -37.95 -17.58 28.67
CA HIS A 18 -37.58 -16.24 28.21
C HIS A 18 -38.59 -15.14 28.62
N PRO A 19 -38.73 -14.83 29.93
CA PRO A 19 -39.69 -13.83 30.43
C PRO A 19 -39.41 -12.40 29.92
N ALA A 20 -38.16 -12.09 29.54
CA ALA A 20 -37.79 -10.80 28.97
C ALA A 20 -38.50 -10.49 27.64
N MET A 21 -38.88 -11.53 26.88
CA MET A 21 -39.55 -11.35 25.58
C MET A 21 -41.02 -10.93 25.72
N GLU A 22 -41.64 -11.24 26.84
CA GLU A 22 -43.00 -10.82 27.17
C GLU A 22 -43.03 -9.33 27.56
N HIS A 23 -42.09 -8.90 28.41
CA HIS A 23 -41.97 -7.50 28.81
C HIS A 23 -41.60 -6.57 27.63
N LEU A 24 -40.75 -7.04 26.70
CA LEU A 24 -40.45 -6.30 25.47
C LEU A 24 -41.66 -6.21 24.51
N ALA A 25 -42.62 -7.13 24.59
CA ALA A 25 -43.83 -7.08 23.79
C ALA A 25 -44.77 -5.96 24.26
N GLU A 26 -44.84 -5.73 25.58
CA GLU A 26 -45.67 -4.69 26.20
C GLU A 26 -45.19 -3.27 25.85
N GLU A 27 -43.88 -3.07 25.77
CA GLU A 27 -43.27 -1.78 25.41
C GLU A 27 -43.26 -1.52 23.89
N PHE A 28 -43.52 -2.54 23.06
CA PHE A 28 -43.47 -2.44 21.61
C PHE A 28 -44.82 -2.03 21.01
N HIS A 29 -45.05 -0.73 20.92
CA HIS A 29 -46.29 -0.12 20.42
C HIS A 29 -46.42 -0.12 18.88
N GLY A 30 -45.60 -0.88 18.16
CA GLY A 30 -45.58 -0.95 16.70
C GLY A 30 -44.65 0.06 16.02
N ALA A 31 -44.28 -0.24 14.77
CA ALA A 31 -43.26 0.55 14.04
C ALA A 31 -43.67 2.02 13.81
N ALA A 32 -44.95 2.27 13.52
CA ALA A 32 -45.46 3.63 13.33
C ALA A 32 -45.44 4.44 14.64
N ALA A 33 -45.83 3.83 15.77
CA ALA A 33 -45.79 4.48 17.07
C ALA A 33 -44.36 4.80 17.51
N MET A 34 -43.41 3.89 17.28
CA MET A 34 -41.98 4.16 17.52
C MET A 34 -41.46 5.29 16.63
N GLY A 35 -41.90 5.37 15.38
CA GLY A 35 -41.55 6.46 14.46
C GLY A 35 -42.07 7.81 14.97
N VAL A 36 -43.33 7.89 15.42
CA VAL A 36 -43.90 9.12 15.98
C VAL A 36 -43.21 9.49 17.30
N HIS A 37 -42.94 8.50 18.16
CA HIS A 37 -42.21 8.71 19.41
C HIS A 37 -40.81 9.26 19.16
N SER A 38 -40.13 8.83 18.09
CA SER A 38 -38.80 9.32 17.75
C SER A 38 -38.74 10.84 17.60
N LEU A 39 -39.83 11.49 17.16
CA LEU A 39 -39.90 12.94 16.98
C LEU A 39 -39.81 13.73 18.30
N THR A 40 -40.18 13.12 19.43
CA THR A 40 -40.10 13.75 20.75
C THR A 40 -38.84 13.35 21.51
N THR A 41 -38.02 12.45 20.95
CA THR A 41 -36.79 12.01 21.59
C THR A 41 -35.68 13.06 21.53
N LEU A 42 -34.81 13.05 22.55
CA LEU A 42 -33.65 13.94 22.62
C LEU A 42 -32.72 13.86 21.40
N PRO A 43 -32.39 12.66 20.85
CA PRO A 43 -31.55 12.56 19.66
C PRO A 43 -32.15 13.26 18.43
N PHE A 44 -33.47 13.16 18.24
CA PHE A 44 -34.15 13.83 17.13
C PHE A 44 -34.12 15.35 17.28
N ILE A 45 -34.42 15.85 18.48
CA ILE A 45 -34.36 17.29 18.77
C ILE A 45 -32.93 17.82 18.58
N LEU A 46 -31.92 17.07 19.04
CA LEU A 46 -30.51 17.44 18.87
C LEU A 46 -30.11 17.49 17.38
N ALA A 47 -30.48 16.47 16.60
CA ALA A 47 -30.24 16.44 15.16
C ALA A 47 -30.94 17.62 14.45
N LEU A 48 -32.21 17.88 14.78
CA LEU A 48 -32.99 18.99 14.22
C LEU A 48 -32.36 20.34 14.57
N SER A 49 -31.93 20.53 15.82
CA SER A 49 -31.23 21.75 16.24
C SER A 49 -29.92 21.96 15.47
N GLY A 50 -29.17 20.89 15.19
CA GLY A 50 -27.96 20.96 14.36
C GLY A 50 -28.25 21.44 12.94
N VAL A 51 -29.35 20.96 12.33
CA VAL A 51 -29.80 21.43 11.01
C VAL A 51 -30.19 22.91 11.05
N VAL A 52 -30.97 23.32 12.05
CA VAL A 52 -31.40 24.72 12.20
C VAL A 52 -30.22 25.66 12.42
N VAL A 53 -29.26 25.28 13.26
CA VAL A 53 -28.03 26.06 13.51
C VAL A 53 -27.19 26.15 12.24
N SER A 54 -27.00 25.04 11.52
CA SER A 54 -26.27 25.03 10.25
C SER A 54 -26.93 25.95 9.21
N TRP A 55 -28.25 25.85 9.05
CA TRP A 55 -29.02 26.72 8.16
C TRP A 55 -28.86 28.20 8.52
N PHE A 56 -28.93 28.54 9.81
CA PHE A 56 -28.77 29.92 10.25
C PHE A 56 -27.34 30.45 9.99
N PHE A 57 -26.32 29.63 10.28
CA PHE A 57 -24.92 29.98 10.09
C PHE A 57 -24.52 30.12 8.63
N TYR A 58 -25.01 29.27 7.73
CA TYR A 58 -24.62 29.32 6.33
C TYR A 58 -25.53 30.22 5.47
N MET A 59 -26.81 30.38 5.82
CA MET A 59 -27.78 31.09 4.97
C MET A 59 -28.17 32.47 5.46
N LYS A 60 -28.12 32.73 6.78
CA LYS A 60 -28.51 34.03 7.35
C LYS A 60 -27.33 34.85 7.86
N ARG A 61 -26.35 34.23 8.51
CA ARG A 61 -25.17 34.92 9.08
C ARG A 61 -23.86 34.14 8.88
N PRO A 62 -23.31 34.16 7.65
CA PRO A 62 -22.01 33.53 7.36
C PRO A 62 -20.83 34.16 8.12
N ASP A 63 -21.03 35.35 8.68
CA ASP A 63 -20.04 36.07 9.49
C ASP A 63 -19.64 35.31 10.76
N ILE A 64 -20.56 34.52 11.32
CA ILE A 64 -20.33 33.77 12.57
C ILE A 64 -19.36 32.60 12.33
N PRO A 65 -19.58 31.68 11.36
CA PRO A 65 -18.58 30.68 10.98
C PRO A 65 -17.22 31.28 10.64
N ALA A 66 -17.18 32.40 9.90
CA ALA A 66 -15.93 33.06 9.55
C ALA A 66 -15.17 33.59 10.78
N ALA A 67 -15.89 34.15 11.76
CA ALA A 67 -15.29 34.59 13.02
C ALA A 67 -14.77 33.41 13.87
N ILE A 68 -15.52 32.30 13.91
CA ILE A 68 -15.10 31.07 14.60
C ILE A 68 -13.85 30.50 13.94
N GLN A 69 -13.81 30.43 12.60
CA GLN A 69 -12.66 29.97 11.84
C GLN A 69 -11.42 30.81 12.12
N ARG A 70 -11.55 32.15 12.18
CA ARG A 70 -10.43 33.04 12.50
C ARG A 70 -9.89 32.83 13.91
N ARG A 71 -10.78 32.61 14.88
CA ARG A 71 -10.39 32.42 16.30
C ARG A 71 -9.78 31.04 16.56
N PHE A 72 -10.29 30.01 15.89
CA PHE A 72 -9.85 28.62 16.04
C PHE A 72 -9.13 28.11 14.78
N SER A 73 -8.37 28.99 14.13
CA SER A 73 -7.72 28.69 12.86
C SER A 73 -6.86 27.43 12.91
N ALA A 74 -6.11 27.22 14.00
CA ALA A 74 -5.31 26.01 14.17
C ALA A 74 -6.14 24.71 14.18
N ILE A 75 -7.27 24.70 14.89
CA ILE A 75 -8.15 23.53 14.96
C ILE A 75 -8.89 23.33 13.64
N ASN A 76 -9.35 24.44 13.04
CA ASN A 76 -10.00 24.40 11.73
C ASN A 76 -9.04 23.85 10.67
N THR A 77 -7.78 24.31 10.64
CA THR A 77 -6.75 23.78 9.75
C THR A 77 -6.47 22.30 10.01
N LEU A 78 -6.52 21.83 11.26
CA LEU A 78 -6.39 20.40 11.57
C LEU A 78 -7.54 19.58 10.94
N PHE A 79 -8.79 20.04 11.09
CA PHE A 79 -9.95 19.37 10.52
C PHE A 79 -10.00 19.47 8.99
N GLU A 80 -9.62 20.62 8.41
CA GLU A 80 -9.49 20.80 6.96
C GLU A 80 -8.45 19.85 6.36
N ASN A 81 -7.34 19.63 7.06
CA ASN A 81 -6.32 18.66 6.65
C ASN A 81 -6.65 17.22 7.06
N LYS A 82 -7.90 16.92 7.47
CA LYS A 82 -8.34 15.59 7.92
C LYS A 82 -7.40 14.96 8.94
N TYR A 83 -6.97 15.74 9.93
CA TYR A 83 -5.99 15.35 10.95
C TYR A 83 -4.61 14.94 10.39
N TYR A 84 -4.29 15.30 9.15
CA TYR A 84 -3.06 14.96 8.44
C TYR A 84 -2.81 13.45 8.24
N PHE A 85 -3.79 12.58 8.53
CA PHE A 85 -3.61 11.13 8.35
C PHE A 85 -3.37 10.75 6.89
N ASP A 86 -4.09 11.37 5.95
CA ASP A 86 -3.90 11.15 4.52
C ASP A 86 -2.47 11.55 4.09
N LYS A 87 -2.03 12.74 4.51
CA LYS A 87 -0.70 13.27 4.18
C LYS A 87 0.42 12.45 4.82
N PHE A 88 0.23 12.00 6.05
CA PHE A 88 1.16 11.09 6.72
C PHE A 88 1.31 9.79 5.93
N ASN A 89 0.20 9.18 5.52
CA ASN A 89 0.25 7.95 4.76
C ASN A 89 0.94 8.11 3.41
N GLU A 90 0.64 9.20 2.70
CA GLU A 90 1.24 9.49 1.41
C GLU A 90 2.75 9.73 1.50
N VAL A 91 3.19 10.50 2.50
CA VAL A 91 4.61 10.84 2.66
C VAL A 91 5.40 9.66 3.22
N VAL A 92 4.91 9.04 4.29
CA VAL A 92 5.66 8.01 5.02
C VAL A 92 5.58 6.67 4.31
N PHE A 93 4.38 6.15 4.06
CA PHE A 93 4.24 4.81 3.46
C PHE A 93 4.45 4.88 1.95
N ALA A 94 3.69 5.69 1.23
CA ALA A 94 3.80 5.72 -0.23
C ALA A 94 5.10 6.37 -0.71
N GLY A 95 5.56 7.44 -0.06
CA GLY A 95 6.85 8.08 -0.33
C GLY A 95 8.02 7.18 0.05
N GLY A 96 7.99 6.60 1.25
CA GLY A 96 9.02 5.66 1.73
C GLY A 96 9.15 4.42 0.84
N ALA A 97 8.03 3.78 0.49
CA ALA A 97 8.04 2.61 -0.39
C ALA A 97 8.57 2.93 -1.79
N ARG A 98 8.20 4.08 -2.37
CA ARG A 98 8.72 4.52 -3.68
C ARG A 98 10.22 4.80 -3.64
N LEU A 99 10.72 5.41 -2.56
CA LEU A 99 12.14 5.69 -2.40
C LEU A 99 12.94 4.40 -2.25
N LEU A 100 12.50 3.50 -1.36
CA LEU A 100 13.13 2.20 -1.16
C LEU A 100 13.12 1.36 -2.45
N GLY A 101 12.00 1.31 -3.16
CA GLY A 101 11.90 0.63 -4.44
C GLY A 101 12.86 1.19 -5.48
N LYS A 102 12.96 2.53 -5.59
CA LYS A 102 13.94 3.17 -6.49
C LYS A 102 15.38 2.90 -6.09
N ALA A 103 15.69 2.88 -4.80
CA ALA A 103 17.03 2.59 -4.30
C ALA A 103 17.45 1.14 -4.60
N LEU A 104 16.55 0.18 -4.37
CA LEU A 104 16.80 -1.23 -4.69
C LEU A 104 16.93 -1.46 -6.19
N TRP A 105 16.09 -0.83 -7.01
CA TRP A 105 16.18 -0.97 -8.47
C TRP A 105 17.46 -0.34 -9.05
N LYS A 106 17.73 0.94 -8.74
CA LYS A 106 18.92 1.62 -9.29
C LYS A 106 20.22 1.10 -8.68
N GLY A 107 20.22 0.87 -7.37
CA GLY A 107 21.42 0.47 -6.63
C GLY A 107 21.71 -1.02 -6.73
N GLY A 108 20.69 -1.88 -6.68
CA GLY A 108 20.85 -3.32 -6.80
C GLY A 108 20.95 -3.76 -8.25
N ASP A 109 19.86 -3.60 -8.99
CA ASP A 109 19.73 -4.20 -10.33
C ASP A 109 20.66 -3.52 -11.35
N VAL A 110 20.47 -2.22 -11.57
CA VAL A 110 21.21 -1.50 -12.62
C VAL A 110 22.71 -1.39 -12.30
N ALA A 111 23.09 -1.10 -11.06
CA ALA A 111 24.49 -0.89 -10.73
C ALA A 111 25.26 -2.20 -10.50
N VAL A 112 24.69 -3.16 -9.77
CA VAL A 112 25.40 -4.40 -9.41
C VAL A 112 25.20 -5.49 -10.46
N ILE A 113 23.96 -5.75 -10.87
CA ILE A 113 23.69 -6.84 -11.82
C ILE A 113 24.12 -6.42 -13.23
N ASP A 114 23.53 -5.36 -13.77
CA ASP A 114 23.83 -4.93 -15.13
C ASP A 114 25.23 -4.33 -15.24
N GLY A 115 25.63 -3.50 -14.28
CA GLY A 115 26.91 -2.81 -14.29
C GLY A 115 28.11 -3.72 -14.03
N LEU A 116 28.12 -4.40 -12.87
CA LEU A 116 29.27 -5.20 -12.43
C LEU A 116 29.26 -6.60 -13.03
N ILE A 117 28.15 -7.31 -12.99
CA ILE A 117 28.12 -8.72 -13.40
C ILE A 117 28.06 -8.83 -14.92
N VAL A 118 27.07 -8.21 -15.56
CA VAL A 118 26.86 -8.40 -17.02
C VAL A 118 27.90 -7.62 -17.82
N ASN A 119 27.93 -6.29 -17.68
CA ASN A 119 28.85 -5.45 -18.45
C ASN A 119 30.31 -5.66 -18.05
N GLY A 120 30.59 -5.94 -16.76
CA GLY A 120 31.94 -6.27 -16.30
C GLY A 120 32.46 -7.57 -16.93
N SER A 121 31.65 -8.62 -16.93
CA SER A 121 32.02 -9.89 -17.58
C SER A 121 32.20 -9.73 -19.09
N ALA A 122 31.29 -9.02 -19.76
CA ALA A 122 31.40 -8.76 -21.19
C ALA A 122 32.67 -7.96 -21.53
N LYS A 123 33.01 -6.93 -20.75
CA LYS A 123 34.25 -6.16 -20.92
C LYS A 123 35.49 -7.01 -20.70
N LEU A 124 35.48 -7.90 -19.70
CA LEU A 124 36.61 -8.77 -19.40
C LEU A 124 36.84 -9.78 -20.54
N VAL A 125 35.78 -10.40 -21.04
CA VAL A 125 35.86 -11.30 -22.21
C VAL A 125 36.34 -10.52 -23.45
N GLY A 126 35.81 -9.32 -23.70
CA GLY A 126 36.25 -8.47 -24.82
C GLY A 126 37.71 -8.06 -24.72
N TRP A 127 38.19 -7.77 -23.51
CA TRP A 127 39.60 -7.45 -23.26
C TRP A 127 40.50 -8.66 -23.55
N ILE A 128 40.15 -9.84 -23.02
CA ILE A 128 40.88 -11.09 -23.31
C ILE A 128 40.89 -11.36 -24.82
N ALA A 129 39.76 -11.23 -25.50
CA ALA A 129 39.67 -11.45 -26.95
C ALA A 129 40.58 -10.47 -27.72
N THR A 130 40.67 -9.21 -27.29
CA THR A 130 41.54 -8.20 -27.90
C THR A 130 43.02 -8.54 -27.71
N VAL A 131 43.41 -8.98 -26.51
CA VAL A 131 44.78 -9.42 -26.22
C VAL A 131 45.13 -10.67 -27.02
N THR A 132 44.25 -11.67 -27.05
CA THR A 132 44.45 -12.90 -27.82
C THR A 132 44.57 -12.62 -29.32
N ARG A 133 43.83 -11.62 -29.84
CA ARG A 133 43.95 -11.21 -31.25
C ARG A 133 45.35 -10.71 -31.61
N LEU A 134 46.09 -10.10 -30.68
CA LEU A 134 47.46 -9.64 -30.92
C LEU A 134 48.46 -10.79 -31.11
N PHE A 135 48.15 -11.99 -30.58
CA PHE A 135 48.97 -13.19 -30.84
C PHE A 135 48.79 -13.75 -32.26
N GLN A 136 47.76 -13.34 -32.99
CA GLN A 136 47.62 -13.65 -34.42
C GLN A 136 48.34 -12.59 -35.26
N THR A 137 49.63 -12.80 -35.49
CA THR A 137 50.51 -11.89 -36.24
C THR A 137 50.47 -12.08 -37.76
N GLY A 138 49.85 -13.16 -38.26
CA GLY A 138 49.75 -13.47 -39.70
C GLY A 138 51.03 -14.03 -40.36
N TYR A 139 52.19 -13.93 -39.70
CA TYR A 139 53.45 -14.50 -40.18
C TYR A 139 53.56 -16.01 -39.94
N VAL A 140 53.81 -16.78 -41.02
CA VAL A 140 53.93 -18.25 -41.00
C VAL A 140 55.01 -18.74 -40.02
N TYR A 141 56.11 -18.01 -39.86
CA TYR A 141 57.21 -18.39 -38.95
C TYR A 141 56.79 -18.44 -37.47
N HIS A 142 55.89 -17.55 -37.02
CA HIS A 142 55.40 -17.58 -35.63
C HIS A 142 54.50 -18.78 -35.34
N TYR A 143 53.73 -19.24 -36.33
CA TYR A 143 52.92 -20.46 -36.22
C TYR A 143 53.79 -21.73 -36.19
N ALA A 144 54.82 -21.80 -37.04
CA ALA A 144 55.75 -22.92 -37.04
C ALA A 144 56.49 -23.04 -35.68
N PHE A 145 56.93 -21.91 -35.13
CA PHE A 145 57.60 -21.86 -33.82
C PHE A 145 56.68 -22.31 -32.67
N THR A 146 55.42 -21.84 -32.64
CA THR A 146 54.46 -22.27 -31.60
C THR A 146 54.10 -23.75 -31.68
N MET A 147 54.01 -24.33 -32.90
CA MET A 147 53.78 -25.77 -33.07
C MET A 147 54.92 -26.62 -32.49
N ILE A 148 56.19 -26.26 -32.78
CA ILE A 148 57.36 -26.99 -32.26
C ILE A 148 57.39 -26.95 -30.73
N ILE A 149 57.19 -25.78 -30.14
CA ILE A 149 57.13 -25.63 -28.67
C ILE A 149 55.96 -26.43 -28.09
N GLY A 150 54.79 -26.39 -28.71
CA GLY A 150 53.61 -27.13 -28.24
C GLY A 150 53.85 -28.64 -28.19
N VAL A 151 54.46 -29.20 -29.23
CA VAL A 151 54.83 -30.63 -29.27
C VAL A 151 55.87 -30.96 -28.21
N PHE A 152 56.91 -30.13 -28.06
CA PHE A 152 57.94 -30.31 -27.04
C PHE A 152 57.35 -30.36 -25.63
N VAL A 153 56.49 -29.38 -25.28
CA VAL A 153 55.82 -29.31 -23.98
C VAL A 153 54.92 -30.52 -23.74
N LEU A 154 54.11 -30.92 -24.74
CA LEU A 154 53.25 -32.10 -24.62
C LEU A 154 54.07 -33.38 -24.39
N MET A 155 55.18 -33.56 -25.11
CA MET A 155 56.07 -34.69 -24.93
C MET A 155 56.73 -34.69 -23.54
N THR A 156 57.19 -33.53 -23.06
CA THR A 156 57.77 -33.40 -21.72
C THR A 156 56.74 -33.69 -20.63
N LEU A 157 55.52 -33.14 -20.73
CA LEU A 157 54.46 -33.40 -19.75
C LEU A 157 54.01 -34.85 -19.75
N TRP A 158 53.99 -35.50 -20.92
CA TRP A 158 53.63 -36.91 -21.06
C TRP A 158 54.69 -37.83 -20.45
N ILE A 159 55.98 -37.61 -20.76
CA ILE A 159 57.10 -38.37 -20.18
C ILE A 159 57.20 -38.18 -18.67
N ASN A 160 56.94 -36.97 -18.16
CA ASN A 160 57.05 -36.67 -16.73
C ASN A 160 55.82 -37.13 -15.92
N ARG A 161 54.77 -37.63 -16.59
CA ARG A 161 53.58 -38.24 -15.96
C ARG A 161 53.58 -39.78 -16.01
N ALA A 162 54.54 -40.39 -16.72
CA ALA A 162 54.81 -41.84 -16.72
C ALA A 162 55.89 -42.18 -15.70
#